data_AF-A0A6G4X9Y8-F1
#
_entry.id   AF-A0A6G4X9Y8-F1
#
_cell.length_a   1.000
_cell.length_b   1.000
_cell.length_c   1.000
_cell.angle_alpha   90.00
_cell.angle_beta   90.00
_cell.angle_gamma   90.00
#
_symmetry.space_group_name_H-M   'P 1'
#
loop_
_entity.id
_entity.type
_entity.pdbx_description
1 polymer ?
#
loop_
_entity_poly.entity_id
_entity_poly.type
_entity_poly.pdbx_seq_one_letter_code
_entity_poly.pdbx_strand_id
1 'polypeptide(L)'
;MPITYNDIVNADLSGLKAASEAWKTMGSRFLKLQGSYQDHVKAAVDADSWRGESAAAYSRWGQATLDEYAEAEGEAQGVSGLLSDAYSILKKHKQNVEKTRDDAQKAGMAVDSNGRCTMDLRRVAELKGEATAEQYRRDHAARQTVEESWSDAIDKAVKATQRADENIKMALMAEPKQSSKGLPGGFNGNIKDDVGEANAARAGEVLKRLKNGDDVSAGDLRDARFLTRENGKDPEFSRTLINSLGGPEGLIKTHNRLDDLAYFDDKDQKKSYLSLDKGLATTLATATRNPNTEFYKRFRAGLQKAGVSAYDLDLATRGQGEGQKVRGYQSLVSLMKQGSGYSGQFLKDVAHDIRKAEDKKQGGHPDVWDLRGDFGDKKHARFASDPMDGILGIMSDNPKAAAEYLDPGPGGKNDNLQYLLTGRDWKNVDFSDSREAFYRESDPDMYNDSDKESTNARKGLGAAMTAAATGVSPSDSSPPVPSSHSDANNRVFVKALGELSAKGDDMPAALRGDMAKIMVNHGHEVHVAMS
;
A
#
# COMPACT_ATOMS: atom_id res chain seq x y z
N MET A 1 29.67 1.08 12.19
CA MET A 1 29.20 2.34 12.81
C MET A 1 28.26 3.01 11.83
N PRO A 2 27.16 3.64 12.29
CA PRO A 2 26.26 4.36 11.39
C PRO A 2 26.97 5.60 10.81
N ILE A 3 26.70 5.94 9.54
CA ILE A 3 27.25 7.13 8.88
C ILE A 3 26.82 8.42 9.61
N THR A 4 27.75 9.36 9.80
CA THR A 4 27.51 10.61 10.53
C THR A 4 27.18 11.78 9.59
N TYR A 5 26.73 12.91 10.14
CA TYR A 5 26.56 14.16 9.39
C TYR A 5 27.83 14.54 8.62
N ASN A 6 29.00 14.47 9.28
CA ASN A 6 30.28 14.81 8.68
C ASN A 6 30.65 13.85 7.54
N ASP A 7 30.38 12.55 7.70
CA ASP A 7 30.62 11.57 6.63
C ASP A 7 29.78 11.90 5.40
N ILE A 8 28.49 12.25 5.58
CA ILE A 8 27.57 12.54 4.48
C ILE A 8 27.98 13.80 3.72
N VAL A 9 28.27 14.90 4.41
CA VAL A 9 28.65 16.17 3.77
C VAL A 9 29.97 16.03 3.00
N ASN A 10 30.91 15.26 3.53
CA ASN A 10 32.23 15.08 2.92
C ASN A 10 32.32 13.88 1.96
N ALA A 11 31.28 13.06 1.84
CA ALA A 11 31.28 11.89 0.97
C ALA A 11 31.48 12.29 -0.49
N ASP A 12 32.47 11.70 -1.16
CA ASP A 12 32.61 11.76 -2.61
C ASP A 12 31.92 10.56 -3.27
N LEU A 13 30.84 10.82 -4.01
CA LEU A 13 30.07 9.81 -4.71
C LEU A 13 30.55 9.58 -6.16
N SER A 14 31.63 10.26 -6.60
CA SER A 14 32.16 10.16 -7.97
C SER A 14 32.62 8.74 -8.31
N GLY A 15 33.25 8.04 -7.37
CA GLY A 15 33.70 6.66 -7.55
C GLY A 15 32.56 5.68 -7.82
N LEU A 16 31.41 5.86 -7.15
CA LEU A 16 30.22 5.04 -7.37
C LEU A 16 29.66 5.23 -8.79
N LYS A 17 29.61 6.48 -9.26
CA LYS A 17 29.20 6.80 -10.63
C LYS A 17 30.16 6.19 -11.66
N ALA A 18 31.47 6.35 -11.45
CA ALA A 18 32.49 5.79 -12.36
C ALA A 18 32.43 4.26 -12.42
N ALA A 19 32.21 3.60 -11.28
CA ALA A 19 32.01 2.15 -11.23
C ALA A 19 30.79 1.72 -12.03
N SER A 20 29.65 2.40 -11.87
CA SER A 20 28.44 2.15 -12.68
C SER A 20 28.72 2.27 -14.19
N GLU A 21 29.41 3.33 -14.63
CA GLU A 21 29.77 3.55 -16.04
C GLU A 21 30.73 2.48 -16.58
N ALA A 22 31.66 1.99 -15.75
CA ALA A 22 32.57 0.90 -16.10
C ALA A 22 31.82 -0.43 -16.31
N TRP A 23 30.89 -0.78 -15.41
CA TRP A 23 30.03 -1.96 -15.55
C TRP A 23 29.15 -1.88 -16.81
N LYS A 24 28.57 -0.72 -17.10
CA LYS A 24 27.80 -0.48 -18.33
C LYS A 24 28.65 -0.74 -19.58
N THR A 25 29.87 -0.22 -19.56
CA THR A 25 30.83 -0.39 -20.66
C THR A 25 31.21 -1.85 -20.83
N MET A 26 31.38 -2.60 -19.73
CA MET A 26 31.64 -4.03 -19.77
C MET A 26 30.48 -4.82 -20.37
N GLY A 27 29.23 -4.55 -19.96
CA GLY A 27 28.04 -5.16 -20.57
C GLY A 27 27.97 -4.91 -22.09
N SER A 28 28.24 -3.66 -22.50
CA SER A 28 28.30 -3.31 -23.93
C SER A 28 29.41 -4.05 -24.71
N ARG A 29 30.49 -4.46 -24.03
CA ARG A 29 31.55 -5.28 -24.64
C ARG A 29 31.13 -6.74 -24.73
N PHE A 30 30.41 -7.28 -23.74
CA PHE A 30 29.83 -8.63 -23.84
C PHE A 30 28.82 -8.75 -24.97
N LEU A 31 27.95 -7.76 -25.16
CA LEU A 31 27.05 -7.70 -26.32
C LEU A 31 27.81 -7.78 -27.66
N LYS A 32 28.92 -7.05 -27.78
CA LYS A 32 29.77 -7.10 -28.98
C LYS A 32 30.43 -8.47 -29.17
N LEU A 33 30.90 -9.08 -28.08
CA LEU A 33 31.46 -10.43 -28.12
C LEU A 33 30.41 -11.46 -28.51
N GLN A 34 29.18 -11.34 -27.99
CA GLN A 34 28.04 -12.18 -28.36
C GLN A 34 27.78 -12.11 -29.86
N GLY A 35 27.65 -10.90 -30.42
CA GLY A 35 27.44 -10.70 -31.86
C GLY A 35 28.57 -11.29 -32.70
N SER A 36 29.82 -11.02 -32.33
CA SER A 36 31.00 -11.59 -33.00
C SER A 36 31.00 -13.13 -32.97
N TYR A 37 30.68 -13.72 -31.81
CA TYR A 37 30.59 -15.17 -31.66
C TYR A 37 29.47 -15.76 -32.51
N GLN A 38 28.30 -15.11 -32.53
CA GLN A 38 27.16 -15.51 -33.36
C GLN A 38 27.53 -15.51 -34.84
N ASP A 39 28.12 -14.42 -35.31
CA ASP A 39 28.37 -14.16 -36.74
C ASP A 39 29.54 -14.98 -37.30
N HIS A 40 30.54 -15.32 -36.47
CA HIS A 40 31.77 -15.96 -36.94
C HIS A 40 31.97 -17.39 -36.48
N VAL A 41 31.56 -17.72 -35.25
CA VAL A 41 31.74 -19.08 -34.71
C VAL A 41 30.46 -19.88 -34.94
N LYS A 42 29.33 -19.42 -34.40
CA LYS A 42 28.06 -20.14 -34.51
C LYS A 42 27.59 -20.29 -35.96
N ALA A 43 27.73 -19.25 -36.78
CA ALA A 43 27.42 -19.34 -38.20
C ALA A 43 28.24 -20.40 -38.95
N ALA A 44 29.52 -20.58 -38.61
CA ALA A 44 30.36 -21.62 -39.21
C ALA A 44 29.99 -23.02 -38.73
N VAL A 45 29.52 -23.14 -37.49
CA VAL A 45 29.04 -24.38 -36.88
C VAL A 45 27.73 -24.83 -37.50
N ASP A 46 26.82 -23.89 -37.70
CA ASP A 46 25.48 -24.13 -38.25
C ASP A 46 25.49 -24.17 -39.79
N ALA A 47 26.64 -23.95 -40.43
CA ALA A 47 26.79 -24.04 -41.88
C ALA A 47 26.65 -25.48 -42.37
N ASP A 48 25.99 -25.65 -43.52
CA ASP A 48 25.75 -26.95 -44.13
C ASP A 48 27.03 -27.76 -44.44
N SER A 49 28.19 -27.10 -44.49
CA SER A 49 29.49 -27.71 -44.78
C SER A 49 30.05 -28.57 -43.65
N TRP A 50 29.61 -28.40 -42.40
CA TRP A 50 30.07 -29.23 -41.28
C TRP A 50 28.91 -30.02 -40.67
N ARG A 51 28.98 -31.36 -40.75
CA ARG A 51 27.92 -32.28 -40.34
C ARG A 51 28.48 -33.47 -39.56
N GLY A 52 27.61 -34.15 -38.82
CA GLY A 52 27.95 -35.33 -38.02
C GLY A 52 27.89 -35.06 -36.51
N GLU A 53 28.24 -36.07 -35.71
CA GLU A 53 28.09 -36.04 -34.25
C GLU A 53 28.89 -34.91 -33.58
N SER A 54 30.08 -34.60 -34.09
CA SER A 54 30.92 -33.50 -33.57
C SER A 54 30.26 -32.13 -33.81
N ALA A 55 29.65 -31.91 -34.97
CA ALA A 55 28.94 -30.67 -35.28
C ALA A 55 27.70 -30.52 -34.38
N ALA A 56 26.94 -31.62 -34.20
CA ALA A 56 25.77 -31.63 -33.31
C ALA A 56 26.14 -31.40 -31.83
N ALA A 57 27.25 -31.98 -31.36
CA ALA A 57 27.76 -31.74 -30.02
C ALA A 57 28.19 -30.28 -29.83
N TYR A 58 28.94 -29.72 -30.78
CA TYR A 58 29.41 -28.34 -30.68
C TYR A 58 28.27 -27.33 -30.81
N SER A 59 27.26 -27.55 -31.67
CA SER A 59 26.13 -26.62 -31.79
C SER A 59 25.42 -26.36 -30.46
N ARG A 60 25.29 -27.40 -29.60
CA ARG A 60 24.78 -27.25 -28.23
C ARG A 60 25.69 -26.39 -27.34
N TRP A 61 27.00 -26.64 -27.36
CA TRP A 61 27.97 -25.85 -26.60
C TRP A 61 28.10 -24.41 -27.11
N GLY A 62 27.95 -24.21 -28.41
CA GLY A 62 27.94 -22.89 -29.03
C GLY A 62 26.72 -22.09 -28.62
N GLN A 63 25.55 -22.73 -28.51
CA GLN A 63 24.37 -22.06 -27.94
C GLN A 63 24.59 -21.68 -26.47
N ALA A 64 25.11 -22.61 -25.65
CA ALA A 64 25.40 -22.31 -24.25
C ALA A 64 26.40 -21.15 -24.10
N THR A 65 27.42 -21.07 -24.97
CA THR A 65 28.39 -19.97 -25.00
C THR A 65 27.74 -18.64 -25.39
N LEU A 66 26.85 -18.66 -26.38
CA LEU A 66 26.08 -17.48 -26.79
C LEU A 66 25.20 -16.99 -25.64
N ASP A 67 24.54 -17.91 -24.94
CA ASP A 67 23.72 -17.61 -23.77
C ASP A 67 24.58 -17.03 -22.65
N GLU A 68 25.77 -17.58 -22.35
CA GLU A 68 26.69 -17.02 -21.35
C GLU A 68 27.11 -15.58 -21.67
N TYR A 69 27.33 -15.23 -22.94
CA TYR A 69 27.60 -13.83 -23.28
C TYR A 69 26.40 -12.91 -23.04
N ALA A 70 25.18 -13.39 -23.33
CA ALA A 70 23.97 -12.64 -23.06
C ALA A 70 23.71 -12.47 -21.56
N GLU A 71 23.94 -13.53 -20.77
CA GLU A 71 23.81 -13.48 -19.32
C GLU A 71 24.90 -12.59 -18.70
N ALA A 72 26.14 -12.62 -19.21
CA ALA A 72 27.22 -11.72 -18.78
C ALA A 72 26.92 -10.24 -19.10
N GLU A 73 26.30 -9.97 -20.26
CA GLU A 73 25.78 -8.64 -20.57
C GLU A 73 24.73 -8.22 -19.55
N GLY A 74 23.71 -9.06 -19.32
CA GLY A 74 22.61 -8.78 -18.40
C GLY A 74 23.10 -8.55 -16.97
N GLU A 75 24.00 -9.39 -16.49
CA GLU A 75 24.64 -9.26 -15.16
C GLU A 75 25.36 -7.92 -15.05
N ALA A 76 26.18 -7.57 -16.05
CA ALA A 76 26.93 -6.33 -16.01
C ALA A 76 26.03 -5.09 -16.11
N GLN A 77 24.94 -5.15 -16.89
CA GLN A 77 23.95 -4.08 -16.97
C GLN A 77 23.15 -3.95 -15.68
N GLY A 78 22.74 -5.05 -15.07
CA GLY A 78 22.03 -5.07 -13.79
C GLY A 78 22.87 -4.44 -12.67
N VAL A 79 24.14 -4.85 -12.53
CA VAL A 79 25.07 -4.26 -11.56
C VAL A 79 25.28 -2.77 -11.84
N SER A 80 25.44 -2.38 -13.11
CA SER A 80 25.56 -0.96 -13.49
C SER A 80 24.34 -0.15 -13.05
N GLY A 81 23.14 -0.68 -13.28
CA GLY A 81 21.87 -0.07 -12.88
C GLY A 81 21.79 0.16 -11.38
N LEU A 82 22.02 -0.88 -10.57
CA LEU A 82 22.00 -0.78 -9.11
C LEU A 82 22.97 0.29 -8.59
N LEU A 83 24.18 0.35 -9.14
CA LEU A 83 25.18 1.37 -8.75
C LEU A 83 24.77 2.77 -9.20
N SER A 84 24.14 2.91 -10.37
CA SER A 84 23.61 4.19 -10.87
C SER A 84 22.46 4.71 -10.02
N ASP A 85 21.54 3.82 -9.64
CA ASP A 85 20.41 4.17 -8.79
C ASP A 85 20.86 4.49 -7.37
N ALA A 86 21.77 3.68 -6.80
CA ALA A 86 22.44 3.97 -5.54
C ALA A 86 23.11 5.37 -5.54
N TYR A 87 23.85 5.72 -6.61
CA TYR A 87 24.42 7.05 -6.77
C TYR A 87 23.36 8.15 -6.74
N SER A 88 22.25 7.95 -7.46
CA SER A 88 21.18 8.93 -7.58
C SER A 88 20.45 9.15 -6.24
N ILE A 89 20.17 8.06 -5.53
CA ILE A 89 19.58 8.07 -4.18
C ILE A 89 20.51 8.77 -3.19
N LEU A 90 21.76 8.32 -3.05
CA LEU A 90 22.70 8.88 -2.09
C LEU A 90 23.00 10.35 -2.37
N LYS A 91 23.09 10.74 -3.64
CA LYS A 91 23.27 12.14 -4.04
C LYS A 91 22.11 13.01 -3.58
N LYS A 92 20.86 12.58 -3.80
CA LYS A 92 19.67 13.32 -3.36
C LYS A 92 19.62 13.45 -1.83
N HIS A 93 19.97 12.39 -1.11
CA HIS A 93 20.03 12.40 0.35
C HIS A 93 21.11 13.33 0.89
N LYS A 94 22.32 13.29 0.30
CA LYS A 94 23.41 14.24 0.60
C LYS A 94 22.96 15.68 0.40
N GLN A 95 22.37 15.99 -0.77
CA GLN A 95 21.85 17.32 -1.08
C GLN A 95 20.78 17.79 -0.09
N ASN A 96 19.93 16.88 0.41
CA ASN A 96 18.92 17.22 1.42
C ASN A 96 19.56 17.58 2.77
N VAL A 97 20.61 16.87 3.20
CA VAL A 97 21.37 17.20 4.41
C VAL A 97 22.05 18.56 4.26
N GLU A 98 22.73 18.80 3.14
CA GLU A 98 23.40 20.08 2.84
C GLU A 98 22.40 21.24 2.79
N LYS A 99 21.25 21.05 2.13
CA LYS A 99 20.19 22.06 2.08
C LYS A 99 19.64 22.37 3.47
N THR A 100 19.38 21.36 4.29
CA THR A 100 18.85 21.55 5.66
C THR A 100 19.85 22.33 6.53
N ARG A 101 21.15 22.02 6.40
CA ARG A 101 22.23 22.81 7.01
C ARG A 101 22.22 24.26 6.52
N ASP A 102 22.16 24.48 5.22
CA ASP A 102 22.21 25.82 4.64
C ASP A 102 20.99 26.66 5.06
N ASP A 103 19.82 26.03 5.16
CA ASP A 103 18.60 26.68 5.65
C ASP A 103 18.70 27.02 7.15
N ALA A 104 19.29 26.15 7.97
CA ALA A 104 19.60 26.46 9.37
C ALA A 104 20.58 27.65 9.47
N GLN A 105 21.61 27.68 8.63
CA GLN A 105 22.57 28.79 8.59
C GLN A 105 21.92 30.11 8.15
N LYS A 106 21.00 30.09 7.19
CA LYS A 106 20.17 31.25 6.82
C LYS A 106 19.20 31.66 7.93
N ALA A 107 18.84 30.75 8.83
CA ALA A 107 18.05 31.06 10.01
C ALA A 107 18.87 31.70 11.16
N GLY A 108 20.20 31.83 11.01
CA GLY A 108 21.10 32.38 12.01
C GLY A 108 21.78 31.33 12.90
N MET A 109 21.82 30.07 12.48
CA MET A 109 22.50 29.00 13.21
C MET A 109 23.96 28.84 12.76
N ALA A 110 24.83 28.51 13.70
CA ALA A 110 26.09 27.82 13.49
C ALA A 110 25.87 26.30 13.63
N VAL A 111 26.40 25.51 12.70
CA VAL A 111 26.25 24.05 12.66
C VAL A 111 27.60 23.40 12.91
N ASP A 112 27.69 22.55 13.95
CA ASP A 112 28.92 21.84 14.29
C ASP A 112 29.16 20.59 13.40
N SER A 113 30.30 19.91 13.60
CA SER A 113 30.65 18.69 12.84
C SER A 113 29.75 17.50 13.11
N ASN A 114 28.88 17.56 14.13
CA ASN A 114 27.89 16.54 14.43
C ASN A 114 26.50 16.93 13.91
N GLY A 115 26.37 18.09 13.23
CA GLY A 115 25.10 18.60 12.74
C GLY A 115 24.26 19.30 13.82
N ARG A 116 24.82 19.61 15.00
CA ARG A 116 24.08 20.35 16.03
C ARG A 116 24.10 21.83 15.72
N CYS A 117 22.93 22.45 15.87
CA CYS A 117 22.71 23.86 15.62
C CYS A 117 22.79 24.65 16.93
N THR A 118 23.57 25.73 16.91
CA THR A 118 23.63 26.73 17.98
C THR A 118 23.42 28.10 17.36
N MET A 119 22.59 28.93 17.98
CA MET A 119 22.25 30.24 17.43
C MET A 119 23.43 31.19 17.58
N ASP A 120 23.86 31.76 16.45
CA ASP A 120 24.81 32.86 16.44
C ASP A 120 24.03 34.18 16.46
N LEU A 121 23.94 34.80 17.64
CA LEU A 121 23.18 36.04 17.82
C LEU A 121 23.71 37.21 16.97
N ARG A 122 25.00 37.21 16.59
CA ARG A 122 25.53 38.25 15.68
C ARG A 122 24.96 38.06 14.29
N ARG A 123 24.96 36.81 13.81
CA ARG A 123 24.38 36.45 12.52
C ARG A 123 22.86 36.68 12.50
N VAL A 124 22.16 36.44 13.61
CA VAL A 124 20.73 36.78 13.74
C VAL A 124 20.53 38.29 13.63
N ALA A 125 21.35 39.10 14.29
CA ALA A 125 21.28 40.56 14.18
C ALA A 125 21.50 41.03 12.72
N GLU A 126 22.47 40.44 12.03
CA GLU A 126 22.76 40.74 10.62
C GLU A 126 21.62 40.34 9.67
N LEU A 127 21.02 39.16 9.87
CA LEU A 127 20.01 38.60 8.96
C LEU A 127 18.58 39.05 9.26
N LYS A 128 18.26 39.30 10.53
CA LYS A 128 16.89 39.51 11.04
C LYS A 128 16.74 40.80 11.88
N GLY A 129 17.83 41.49 12.20
CA GLY A 129 17.85 42.74 12.95
C GLY A 129 18.14 42.57 14.46
N GLU A 130 18.69 43.63 15.08
CA GLU A 130 19.11 43.61 16.49
C GLU A 130 17.94 43.36 17.46
N ALA A 131 16.73 43.82 17.12
CA ALA A 131 15.55 43.58 17.95
C ALA A 131 15.25 42.07 18.11
N THR A 132 15.35 41.29 17.03
CA THR A 132 15.18 39.84 17.07
C THR A 132 16.33 39.16 17.81
N ALA A 133 17.58 39.62 17.65
CA ALA A 133 18.71 39.10 18.39
C ALA A 133 18.57 39.34 19.91
N GLU A 134 18.12 40.53 20.32
CA GLU A 134 17.87 40.87 21.72
C GLU A 134 16.72 40.06 22.32
N GLN A 135 15.67 39.76 21.54
CA GLN A 135 14.60 38.85 21.97
C GLN A 135 15.17 37.48 22.36
N TYR A 136 15.97 36.85 21.49
CA TYR A 136 16.60 35.56 21.79
C TYR A 136 17.69 35.63 22.86
N ARG A 137 18.29 36.81 23.07
CA ARG A 137 19.24 37.06 24.16
C ARG A 137 18.55 37.06 25.52
N ARG A 138 17.31 37.56 25.61
CA ARG A 138 16.51 37.59 26.84
C ARG A 138 15.74 36.30 27.07
N ASP A 139 15.24 35.68 26.01
CA ASP A 139 14.45 34.46 26.06
C ASP A 139 15.28 33.24 25.66
N HIS A 140 16.03 32.72 26.63
CA HIS A 140 16.86 31.53 26.45
C HIS A 140 16.04 30.27 26.09
N ALA A 141 14.80 30.16 26.57
CA ALA A 141 13.96 29.01 26.30
C ALA A 141 13.49 29.01 24.84
N ALA A 142 13.00 30.16 24.33
CA ALA A 142 12.64 30.31 22.93
C ALA A 142 13.84 30.08 22.01
N ARG A 143 15.03 30.57 22.38
CA ARG A 143 16.28 30.30 21.65
C ARG A 143 16.58 28.79 21.58
N GLN A 144 16.54 28.11 22.73
CA GLN A 144 16.84 26.67 22.79
C GLN A 144 15.86 25.85 21.93
N THR A 145 14.56 26.18 21.97
CA THR A 145 13.55 25.51 21.13
C THR A 145 13.89 25.62 19.63
N VAL A 146 14.35 26.79 19.18
CA VAL A 146 14.75 26.98 17.77
C VAL A 146 16.02 26.19 17.44
N GLU A 147 17.04 26.22 18.31
CA GLU A 147 18.28 25.45 18.15
C GLU A 147 18.02 23.93 18.06
N GLU A 148 17.17 23.40 18.94
CA GLU A 148 16.74 22.00 18.95
C GLU A 148 15.99 21.64 17.66
N SER A 149 15.06 22.49 17.21
CA SER A 149 14.29 22.23 15.98
C SER A 149 15.16 22.06 14.73
N TRP A 150 16.24 22.85 14.61
CA TRP A 150 17.17 22.73 13.49
C TRP A 150 18.10 21.54 13.64
N SER A 151 18.57 21.26 14.87
CA SER A 151 19.37 20.07 15.16
C SER A 151 18.60 18.79 14.83
N ASP A 152 17.32 18.72 15.21
CA ASP A 152 16.43 17.61 14.90
C ASP A 152 16.14 17.49 13.41
N ALA A 153 16.01 18.62 12.69
CA ALA A 153 15.84 18.61 11.24
C ALA A 153 17.06 18.00 10.53
N ILE A 154 18.28 18.37 10.93
CA ILE A 154 19.52 17.80 10.38
C ILE A 154 19.65 16.33 10.76
N ASP A 155 19.45 15.96 12.03
CA ASP A 155 19.49 14.56 12.48
C ASP A 155 18.47 13.68 11.73
N LYS A 156 17.26 14.19 11.49
CA LYS A 156 16.25 13.50 10.67
C LYS A 156 16.72 13.28 9.23
N ALA A 157 17.38 14.27 8.62
CA ALA A 157 17.95 14.12 7.29
C ALA A 157 19.09 13.09 7.27
N VAL A 158 19.98 13.09 8.28
CA VAL A 158 21.06 12.09 8.44
C VAL A 158 20.49 10.68 8.61
N LYS A 159 19.50 10.49 9.49
CA LYS A 159 18.80 9.21 9.67
C LYS A 159 18.07 8.74 8.42
N ALA A 160 17.57 9.66 7.59
CA ALA A 160 17.02 9.30 6.28
C ALA A 160 18.11 8.78 5.34
N THR A 161 19.29 9.39 5.32
CA THR A 161 20.44 8.90 4.54
C THR A 161 20.94 7.55 5.02
N GLN A 162 21.03 7.32 6.34
CA GLN A 162 21.39 6.01 6.92
C GLN A 162 20.43 4.89 6.48
N ARG A 163 19.12 5.18 6.44
CA ARG A 163 18.13 4.21 5.96
C ARG A 163 18.25 3.98 4.45
N ALA A 164 18.52 5.01 3.67
CA ALA A 164 18.77 4.86 2.24
C ALA A 164 20.01 3.99 1.96
N ASP A 165 21.08 4.19 2.73
CA ASP A 165 22.31 3.38 2.65
C ASP A 165 22.05 1.90 2.96
N GLU A 166 21.35 1.59 4.06
CA GLU A 166 20.99 0.21 4.40
C GLU A 166 20.05 -0.41 3.33
N ASN A 167 19.13 0.38 2.75
CA ASN A 167 18.25 -0.07 1.66
C ASN A 167 19.02 -0.43 0.38
N ILE A 168 20.03 0.37 0.03
CA ILE A 168 20.92 0.11 -1.10
C ILE A 168 21.76 -1.14 -0.83
N LYS A 169 22.34 -1.26 0.37
CA LYS A 169 23.09 -2.44 0.79
C LYS A 169 22.25 -3.71 0.68
N MET A 170 20.98 -3.69 1.10
CA MET A 170 20.08 -4.84 0.97
C MET A 170 19.82 -5.24 -0.49
N ALA A 171 19.73 -4.27 -1.40
CA ALA A 171 19.60 -4.53 -2.84
C ALA A 171 20.89 -5.10 -3.45
N LEU A 172 22.06 -4.56 -3.08
CA LEU A 172 23.37 -5.07 -3.53
C LEU A 172 23.67 -6.48 -3.01
N MET A 173 23.15 -6.82 -1.83
CA MET A 173 23.24 -8.16 -1.24
C MET A 173 22.07 -9.08 -1.66
N ALA A 174 21.22 -8.67 -2.61
CA ALA A 174 20.16 -9.52 -3.09
C ALA A 174 20.73 -10.72 -3.85
N GLU A 175 20.14 -11.89 -3.65
CA GLU A 175 20.48 -13.11 -4.37
C GLU A 175 19.39 -13.36 -5.44
N PRO A 176 19.57 -12.86 -6.67
CA PRO A 176 18.58 -13.07 -7.73
C PRO A 176 18.51 -14.54 -8.12
N LYS A 177 17.34 -14.96 -8.60
CA LYS A 177 17.16 -16.30 -9.14
C LYS A 177 18.15 -16.56 -10.27
N GLN A 178 18.80 -17.73 -10.22
CA GLN A 178 19.70 -18.17 -11.29
C GLN A 178 18.97 -18.23 -12.63
N SER A 179 19.66 -17.84 -13.70
CA SER A 179 19.10 -17.93 -15.05
C SER A 179 18.90 -19.39 -15.44
N SER A 180 17.86 -19.63 -16.25
CA SER A 180 17.66 -20.94 -16.90
C SER A 180 18.41 -21.04 -18.23
N LYS A 181 19.15 -20.00 -18.61
CA LYS A 181 19.99 -19.95 -19.81
C LYS A 181 21.46 -20.02 -19.40
N GLY A 182 22.32 -20.43 -20.33
CA GLY A 182 23.75 -20.57 -20.08
C GLY A 182 24.10 -21.83 -19.29
N LEU A 183 25.26 -21.78 -18.64
CA LEU A 183 25.83 -22.85 -17.84
C LEU A 183 25.29 -22.81 -16.40
N PRO A 184 25.11 -23.97 -15.75
CA PRO A 184 24.81 -24.02 -14.33
C PRO A 184 25.90 -23.30 -13.51
N GLY A 185 25.52 -22.25 -12.79
CA GLY A 185 26.46 -21.42 -12.01
C GLY A 185 27.34 -20.49 -12.84
N GLY A 186 26.96 -20.25 -14.11
CA GLY A 186 27.55 -19.22 -14.97
C GLY A 186 27.10 -17.81 -14.62
N PHE A 187 27.20 -16.90 -15.59
CA PHE A 187 26.71 -15.53 -15.42
C PHE A 187 25.19 -15.48 -15.19
N ASN A 188 24.71 -14.44 -14.52
CA ASN A 188 23.30 -14.29 -14.17
C ASN A 188 22.71 -12.95 -14.63
N GLY A 189 22.06 -12.96 -15.78
CA GLY A 189 21.35 -11.82 -16.36
C GLY A 189 20.06 -11.42 -15.64
N ASN A 190 19.63 -12.14 -14.60
CA ASN A 190 18.43 -11.80 -13.83
C ASN A 190 18.67 -10.77 -12.71
N ILE A 191 19.86 -10.18 -12.62
CA ILE A 191 20.12 -9.08 -11.69
C ILE A 191 19.18 -7.92 -12.02
N LYS A 192 18.48 -7.43 -11.00
CA LYS A 192 17.63 -6.24 -11.11
C LYS A 192 18.50 -4.99 -11.21
N ASP A 193 18.14 -4.07 -12.09
CA ASP A 193 18.85 -2.81 -12.32
C ASP A 193 18.31 -1.63 -11.49
N ASP A 194 17.23 -1.86 -10.74
CA ASP A 194 16.58 -0.91 -9.85
C ASP A 194 16.60 -1.39 -8.39
N VAL A 195 16.94 -0.50 -7.44
CA VAL A 195 17.05 -0.83 -6.01
C VAL A 195 15.70 -1.24 -5.43
N GLY A 196 14.61 -0.59 -5.88
CA GLY A 196 13.25 -0.91 -5.49
C GLY A 196 12.82 -2.30 -5.97
N GLU A 197 13.08 -2.65 -7.23
CA GLU A 197 12.80 -3.98 -7.76
C GLU A 197 13.57 -5.09 -7.04
N ALA A 198 14.88 -4.90 -6.82
CA ALA A 198 15.71 -5.87 -6.11
C ALA A 198 15.18 -6.13 -4.70
N ASN A 199 14.85 -5.06 -3.98
CA ASN A 199 14.31 -5.14 -2.63
C ASN A 199 12.88 -5.69 -2.59
N ALA A 200 12.06 -5.42 -3.61
CA ALA A 200 10.73 -6.01 -3.73
C ALA A 200 10.79 -7.52 -3.94
N ALA A 201 11.74 -8.01 -4.74
CA ALA A 201 11.97 -9.44 -4.92
C ALA A 201 12.39 -10.10 -3.59
N ARG A 202 13.32 -9.50 -2.86
CA ARG A 202 13.79 -9.97 -1.54
C ARG A 202 12.66 -10.02 -0.51
N ALA A 203 11.91 -8.93 -0.35
CA ALA A 203 10.75 -8.89 0.56
C ALA A 203 9.65 -9.89 0.12
N GLY A 204 9.43 -10.02 -1.19
CA GLY A 204 8.46 -10.93 -1.76
C GLY A 204 8.78 -12.39 -1.47
N GLU A 205 10.05 -12.79 -1.45
CA GLU A 205 10.45 -14.16 -1.12
C GLU A 205 10.16 -14.50 0.35
N VAL A 206 10.50 -13.60 1.27
CA VAL A 206 10.17 -13.75 2.70
C VAL A 206 8.66 -13.86 2.91
N LEU A 207 7.88 -12.99 2.26
CA LEU A 207 6.43 -12.98 2.40
C LEU A 207 5.73 -14.17 1.71
N LYS A 208 6.33 -14.73 0.65
CA LYS A 208 5.86 -16.00 0.05
C LYS A 208 6.05 -17.17 1.01
N ARG A 209 7.25 -17.30 1.60
CA ARG A 209 7.54 -18.31 2.61
C ARG A 209 6.55 -18.23 3.77
N LEU A 210 6.37 -17.01 4.31
CA LEU A 210 5.39 -16.74 5.37
C LEU A 210 3.97 -17.19 4.96
N LYS A 211 3.49 -16.76 3.79
CA LYS A 211 2.17 -17.11 3.24
C LYS A 211 1.99 -18.62 3.06
N ASN A 212 3.05 -19.35 2.70
CA ASN A 212 3.02 -20.80 2.48
C ASN A 212 3.15 -21.60 3.79
N GLY A 213 3.37 -20.94 4.93
CA GLY A 213 3.55 -21.58 6.22
C GLY A 213 4.97 -22.05 6.49
N ASP A 214 5.95 -21.65 5.68
CA ASP A 214 7.36 -21.97 5.89
C ASP A 214 7.93 -21.16 7.07
N ASP A 215 8.93 -21.72 7.75
CA ASP A 215 9.65 -21.02 8.81
C ASP A 215 10.36 -19.79 8.26
N VAL A 216 10.21 -18.65 8.95
CA VAL A 216 10.88 -17.38 8.61
C VAL A 216 11.68 -16.90 9.82
N SER A 217 12.95 -16.58 9.62
CA SER A 217 13.82 -16.13 10.71
C SER A 217 13.41 -14.73 11.21
N ALA A 218 13.74 -14.41 12.46
CA ALA A 218 13.55 -13.05 13.00
C ALA A 218 14.36 -11.98 12.24
N GLY A 219 15.46 -12.38 11.57
CA GLY A 219 16.24 -11.53 10.67
C GLY A 219 15.46 -11.21 9.40
N ASP A 220 14.99 -12.25 8.69
CA ASP A 220 14.22 -12.12 7.45
C ASP A 220 12.94 -11.29 7.67
N LEU A 221 12.23 -11.52 8.77
CA LEU A 221 11.06 -10.71 9.14
C LEU A 221 11.41 -9.25 9.37
N ARG A 222 12.58 -8.95 9.96
CA ARG A 222 13.04 -7.58 10.19
C ARG A 222 13.39 -6.89 8.89
N ASP A 223 14.05 -7.59 7.99
CA ASP A 223 14.40 -7.10 6.67
C ASP A 223 13.14 -6.82 5.84
N ALA A 224 12.19 -7.77 5.78
CA ALA A 224 10.93 -7.56 5.07
C ALA A 224 10.14 -6.35 5.61
N ARG A 225 10.13 -6.13 6.93
CA ARG A 225 9.54 -4.93 7.54
C ARG A 225 10.23 -3.66 7.14
N PHE A 226 11.56 -3.68 7.15
CA PHE A 226 12.35 -2.53 6.74
C PHE A 226 12.07 -2.20 5.28
N LEU A 227 12.19 -3.18 4.38
CA LEU A 227 12.02 -3.00 2.94
C LEU A 227 10.61 -2.51 2.56
N THR A 228 9.56 -3.13 3.12
CA THR A 228 8.16 -2.70 2.85
C THR A 228 7.89 -1.29 3.36
N ARG A 229 8.46 -0.90 4.50
CA ARG A 229 8.31 0.45 5.07
C ARG A 229 9.06 1.52 4.27
N GLU A 230 10.31 1.25 3.91
CA GLU A 230 11.14 2.23 3.22
C GLU A 230 10.72 2.40 1.75
N ASN A 231 10.28 1.33 1.09
CA ASN A 231 9.99 1.34 -0.35
C ASN A 231 8.50 1.28 -0.71
N GLY A 232 7.56 1.07 0.23
CA GLY A 232 6.12 0.93 -0.09
C GLY A 232 5.46 2.15 -0.77
N LYS A 233 6.15 3.28 -0.86
CA LYS A 233 5.72 4.49 -1.60
C LYS A 233 6.33 4.60 -3.01
N ASP A 234 7.23 3.71 -3.37
CA ASP A 234 7.78 3.58 -4.72
C ASP A 234 6.85 2.68 -5.57
N PRO A 235 6.33 3.19 -6.71
CA PRO A 235 5.50 2.41 -7.62
C PRO A 235 6.15 1.12 -8.14
N GLU A 236 7.45 1.12 -8.45
CA GLU A 236 8.10 -0.06 -9.03
C GLU A 236 8.31 -1.15 -7.97
N PHE A 237 8.81 -0.80 -6.78
CA PHE A 237 8.79 -1.71 -5.63
C PHE A 237 7.38 -2.27 -5.39
N SER A 238 6.37 -1.41 -5.37
CA SER A 238 5.03 -1.79 -4.95
C SER A 238 4.37 -2.78 -5.92
N ARG A 239 4.49 -2.53 -7.22
CA ARG A 239 3.96 -3.42 -8.27
C ARG A 239 4.74 -4.72 -8.32
N THR A 240 6.06 -4.66 -8.24
CA THR A 240 6.94 -5.84 -8.25
C THR A 240 6.67 -6.73 -7.04
N LEU A 241 6.43 -6.15 -5.86
CA LEU A 241 6.09 -6.91 -4.67
C LEU A 241 4.75 -7.65 -4.84
N ILE A 242 3.68 -6.96 -5.25
CA ILE A 242 2.36 -7.57 -5.44
C ILE A 242 2.41 -8.67 -6.52
N ASN A 243 3.09 -8.42 -7.64
CA ASN A 243 3.28 -9.43 -8.68
C ASN A 243 4.03 -10.65 -8.14
N SER A 244 5.10 -10.41 -7.37
CA SER A 244 5.87 -11.47 -6.73
C SER A 244 4.99 -12.33 -5.82
N LEU A 245 4.09 -11.74 -5.03
CA LEU A 245 3.19 -12.50 -4.16
C LEU A 245 2.19 -13.40 -4.91
N GLY A 246 1.99 -13.17 -6.22
CA GLY A 246 0.98 -13.85 -7.04
C GLY A 246 -0.24 -12.98 -7.33
N GLY A 247 -0.09 -11.65 -7.34
CA GLY A 247 -1.18 -10.72 -7.61
C GLY A 247 -2.16 -10.56 -6.44
N PRO A 248 -3.44 -10.23 -6.70
CA PRO A 248 -4.42 -9.94 -5.64
C PRO A 248 -4.70 -11.14 -4.73
N GLU A 249 -4.79 -12.36 -5.27
CA GLU A 249 -4.98 -13.57 -4.45
C GLU A 249 -3.78 -13.80 -3.52
N GLY A 250 -2.57 -13.63 -4.04
CA GLY A 250 -1.34 -13.71 -3.26
C GLY A 250 -1.31 -12.71 -2.11
N LEU A 251 -1.68 -11.46 -2.38
CA LEU A 251 -1.78 -10.40 -1.39
C LEU A 251 -2.80 -10.71 -0.28
N ILE A 252 -4.00 -11.19 -0.65
CA ILE A 252 -5.04 -11.60 0.29
C ILE A 252 -4.54 -12.73 1.21
N LYS A 253 -3.94 -13.78 0.65
CA LYS A 253 -3.40 -14.89 1.44
C LYS A 253 -2.27 -14.44 2.37
N THR A 254 -1.40 -13.54 1.92
CA THR A 254 -0.35 -12.98 2.78
C THR A 254 -0.94 -12.18 3.94
N HIS A 255 -1.94 -11.32 3.69
CA HIS A 255 -2.63 -10.58 4.74
C HIS A 255 -3.27 -11.52 5.78
N ASN A 256 -4.06 -12.51 5.32
CA ASN A 256 -4.70 -13.48 6.22
C ASN A 256 -3.68 -14.19 7.11
N ARG A 257 -2.56 -14.64 6.52
CA ARG A 257 -1.52 -15.32 7.28
C ARG A 257 -0.84 -14.41 8.31
N LEU A 258 -0.63 -13.13 7.99
CA LEU A 258 -0.11 -12.15 8.97
C LEU A 258 -1.07 -11.95 10.13
N ASP A 259 -2.38 -11.94 9.87
CA ASP A 259 -3.42 -11.86 10.90
C ASP A 259 -3.43 -13.12 11.78
N ASP A 260 -3.38 -14.31 11.18
CA ASP A 260 -3.36 -15.58 11.90
C ASP A 260 -2.14 -15.68 12.82
N LEU A 261 -0.95 -15.32 12.30
CA LEU A 261 0.28 -15.24 13.11
C LEU A 261 0.13 -14.23 14.25
N ALA A 262 -0.33 -13.02 13.95
CA ALA A 262 -0.41 -11.93 14.93
C ALA A 262 -1.39 -12.20 16.10
N TYR A 263 -2.43 -13.00 15.87
CA TYR A 263 -3.50 -13.21 16.84
C TYR A 263 -3.62 -14.63 17.37
N PHE A 264 -3.01 -15.62 16.71
CA PHE A 264 -3.16 -17.02 17.08
C PHE A 264 -1.82 -17.75 17.15
N ASP A 265 -1.06 -17.77 16.07
CA ASP A 265 0.03 -18.74 15.91
C ASP A 265 1.40 -18.26 16.42
N ASP A 266 1.69 -16.95 16.36
CA ASP A 266 2.94 -16.35 16.85
C ASP A 266 2.71 -14.94 17.43
N LYS A 267 2.05 -14.93 18.59
CA LYS A 267 1.67 -13.69 19.30
C LYS A 267 2.87 -12.87 19.78
N ASP A 268 4.04 -13.50 19.95
CA ASP A 268 5.25 -12.82 20.42
C ASP A 268 5.80 -11.86 19.36
N GLN A 269 5.62 -12.19 18.08
CA GLN A 269 5.96 -11.32 16.95
C GLN A 269 4.78 -10.49 16.44
N LYS A 270 3.66 -10.39 17.17
CA LYS A 270 2.47 -9.64 16.76
C LYS A 270 2.78 -8.25 16.18
N LYS A 271 3.59 -7.44 16.86
CA LYS A 271 3.94 -6.09 16.39
C LYS A 271 4.67 -6.11 15.04
N SER A 272 5.48 -7.14 14.80
CA SER A 272 6.20 -7.35 13.55
C SER A 272 5.23 -7.62 12.40
N TYR A 273 4.28 -8.54 12.59
CA TYR A 273 3.28 -8.87 11.57
C TYR A 273 2.36 -7.69 11.26
N LEU A 274 1.89 -6.98 12.30
CA LEU A 274 1.08 -5.77 12.10
C LEU A 274 1.82 -4.65 11.35
N SER A 275 3.13 -4.55 11.53
CA SER A 275 3.94 -3.58 10.78
C SER A 275 4.11 -3.99 9.31
N LEU A 276 4.25 -5.28 9.01
CA LEU A 276 4.26 -5.79 7.62
C LEU A 276 2.93 -5.51 6.95
N ASP A 277 1.84 -5.74 7.66
CA ASP A 277 0.47 -5.56 7.15
C ASP A 277 0.20 -4.10 6.74
N LYS A 278 0.64 -3.14 7.57
CA LYS A 278 0.65 -1.70 7.21
C LYS A 278 1.51 -1.38 5.99
N GLY A 279 2.66 -2.05 5.87
CA GLY A 279 3.54 -1.95 4.71
C GLY A 279 2.88 -2.45 3.43
N LEU A 280 2.16 -3.57 3.51
CA LEU A 280 1.38 -4.14 2.40
C LEU A 280 0.19 -3.25 2.00
N ALA A 281 -0.50 -2.66 2.98
CA ALA A 281 -1.57 -1.70 2.72
C ALA A 281 -1.04 -0.46 1.98
N THR A 282 0.12 0.06 2.39
CA THR A 282 0.82 1.17 1.70
C THR A 282 1.24 0.78 0.28
N THR A 283 1.79 -0.43 0.11
CA THR A 283 2.18 -1.01 -1.18
C THR A 283 0.96 -1.11 -2.12
N LEU A 284 -0.17 -1.60 -1.62
CA LEU A 284 -1.43 -1.66 -2.37
C LEU A 284 -1.90 -0.28 -2.82
N ALA A 285 -1.92 0.70 -1.90
CA ALA A 285 -2.32 2.08 -2.21
C ALA A 285 -1.43 2.72 -3.29
N THR A 286 -0.11 2.50 -3.21
CA THR A 286 0.85 3.02 -4.19
C THR A 286 0.71 2.33 -5.54
N ALA A 287 0.65 1.00 -5.58
CA ALA A 287 0.58 0.22 -6.81
C ALA A 287 -0.69 0.50 -7.60
N THR A 288 -1.81 0.77 -6.91
CA THR A 288 -3.14 1.02 -7.50
C THR A 288 -3.46 2.50 -7.70
N ARG A 289 -2.52 3.42 -7.42
CA ARG A 289 -2.76 4.87 -7.48
C ARG A 289 -3.19 5.35 -8.87
N ASN A 290 -2.59 4.80 -9.93
CA ASN A 290 -2.86 5.19 -11.31
C ASN A 290 -3.72 4.12 -12.03
N PRO A 291 -5.02 4.41 -12.29
CA PRO A 291 -5.94 3.46 -12.90
C PRO A 291 -5.64 3.14 -14.37
N ASN A 292 -4.81 3.96 -15.04
CA ASN A 292 -4.52 3.80 -16.46
C ASN A 292 -3.38 2.80 -16.75
N THR A 293 -2.72 2.29 -15.71
CA THR A 293 -1.60 1.36 -15.87
C THR A 293 -2.07 -0.05 -16.21
N GLU A 294 -1.26 -0.78 -16.98
CA GLU A 294 -1.52 -2.21 -17.27
C GLU A 294 -1.52 -3.06 -15.98
N PHE A 295 -0.68 -2.70 -15.01
CA PHE A 295 -0.71 -3.30 -13.68
C PHE A 295 -2.11 -3.16 -13.06
N TYR A 296 -2.68 -1.95 -13.02
CA TYR A 296 -3.99 -1.72 -12.42
C TYR A 296 -5.08 -2.57 -13.07
N LYS A 297 -5.16 -2.56 -14.41
CA LYS A 297 -6.17 -3.33 -15.16
C LYS A 297 -6.06 -4.84 -14.88
N ARG A 298 -4.84 -5.40 -14.91
CA ARG A 298 -4.60 -6.82 -14.61
C ARG A 298 -4.90 -7.16 -13.15
N PHE A 299 -4.47 -6.31 -12.22
CA PHE A 299 -4.74 -6.46 -10.80
C PHE A 299 -6.25 -6.46 -10.52
N ARG A 300 -7.00 -5.52 -11.12
CA ARG A 300 -8.47 -5.45 -11.00
C ARG A 300 -9.17 -6.68 -11.54
N ALA A 301 -8.77 -7.17 -12.71
CA ALA A 301 -9.33 -8.40 -13.28
C ALA A 301 -9.08 -9.62 -12.38
N GLY A 302 -7.87 -9.75 -11.84
CA GLY A 302 -7.55 -10.80 -10.86
C GLY A 302 -8.33 -10.62 -9.55
N LEU A 303 -8.52 -9.38 -9.11
CA LEU A 303 -9.19 -9.06 -7.85
C LEU A 303 -10.68 -9.39 -7.91
N GLN A 304 -11.36 -9.19 -9.03
CA GLN A 304 -12.78 -9.58 -9.17
C GLN A 304 -13.01 -11.08 -8.92
N LYS A 305 -12.05 -11.94 -9.28
CA LYS A 305 -12.09 -13.36 -8.97
C LYS A 305 -11.66 -13.65 -7.53
N ALA A 306 -10.54 -13.09 -7.10
CA ALA A 306 -10.01 -13.31 -5.75
C ALA A 306 -10.96 -12.78 -4.67
N GLY A 307 -11.62 -11.64 -4.90
CA GLY A 307 -12.49 -10.97 -3.93
C GLY A 307 -13.73 -11.78 -3.53
N VAL A 308 -14.27 -12.61 -4.43
CA VAL A 308 -15.42 -13.49 -4.12
C VAL A 308 -14.99 -14.92 -3.79
N SER A 309 -13.69 -15.24 -3.89
CA SER A 309 -13.18 -16.56 -3.56
C SER A 309 -13.15 -16.79 -2.04
N ALA A 310 -13.25 -18.04 -1.61
CA ALA A 310 -13.25 -18.44 -0.21
C ALA A 310 -11.84 -18.67 0.33
N TYR A 311 -11.53 -18.15 1.51
CA TYR A 311 -10.24 -18.28 2.19
C TYR A 311 -10.42 -18.67 3.64
N ASP A 312 -9.42 -19.38 4.17
CA ASP A 312 -9.28 -19.61 5.59
C ASP A 312 -8.68 -18.34 6.25
N LEU A 313 -9.19 -18.01 7.43
CA LEU A 313 -8.75 -16.89 8.26
C LEU A 313 -9.15 -17.17 9.71
N ASP A 314 -8.20 -17.59 10.54
CA ASP A 314 -8.47 -18.03 11.92
C ASP A 314 -9.16 -16.94 12.76
N LEU A 315 -8.94 -15.67 12.43
CA LEU A 315 -9.62 -14.54 13.06
C LEU A 315 -11.15 -14.58 12.94
N ALA A 316 -11.66 -15.18 11.86
CA ALA A 316 -13.09 -15.34 11.59
C ALA A 316 -13.54 -16.81 11.61
N THR A 317 -12.61 -17.77 11.72
CA THR A 317 -12.90 -19.22 11.63
C THR A 317 -12.53 -20.02 12.86
N ARG A 318 -11.89 -19.44 13.90
CA ARG A 318 -11.74 -20.08 15.23
C ARG A 318 -12.80 -19.56 16.21
N GLY A 319 -13.49 -20.46 16.91
CA GLY A 319 -14.54 -20.11 17.87
C GLY A 319 -15.92 -20.02 17.22
N GLN A 320 -16.55 -18.83 17.24
CA GLN A 320 -17.93 -18.65 16.76
C GLN A 320 -18.13 -18.98 15.27
N GLY A 321 -17.04 -19.03 14.49
CA GLY A 321 -17.03 -19.30 13.06
C GLY A 321 -16.45 -20.65 12.65
N GLU A 322 -16.37 -21.63 13.56
CA GLU A 322 -15.61 -22.87 13.31
C GLU A 322 -15.97 -23.57 12.00
N GLY A 323 -14.97 -23.73 11.12
CA GLY A 323 -15.11 -24.38 9.81
C GLY A 323 -15.75 -23.53 8.70
N GLN A 324 -16.04 -22.24 8.94
CA GLN A 324 -16.48 -21.33 7.87
C GLN A 324 -15.29 -20.81 7.04
N LYS A 325 -15.59 -20.08 5.96
CA LYS A 325 -14.59 -19.38 5.15
C LYS A 325 -14.99 -17.94 4.93
N VAL A 326 -14.01 -17.05 4.90
CA VAL A 326 -14.22 -15.64 4.55
C VAL A 326 -14.03 -15.44 3.06
N ARG A 327 -14.56 -14.34 2.53
CA ARG A 327 -14.39 -13.93 1.13
C ARG A 327 -13.21 -12.98 0.97
N GLY A 328 -12.58 -13.00 -0.19
CA GLY A 328 -11.41 -12.18 -0.48
C GLY A 328 -11.62 -10.67 -0.32
N TYR A 329 -12.83 -10.14 -0.55
CA TYR A 329 -13.13 -8.72 -0.31
C TYR A 329 -13.18 -8.39 1.19
N GLN A 330 -13.63 -9.31 2.05
CA GLN A 330 -13.53 -9.13 3.51
C GLN A 330 -12.05 -9.01 3.93
N SER A 331 -11.20 -9.89 3.41
CA SER A 331 -9.74 -9.84 3.63
C SER A 331 -9.08 -8.61 3.04
N LEU A 332 -9.39 -8.25 1.79
CA LEU A 332 -8.80 -7.07 1.14
C LEU A 332 -9.15 -5.79 1.90
N VAL A 333 -10.43 -5.61 2.27
CA VAL A 333 -10.86 -4.40 2.99
C VAL A 333 -10.26 -4.38 4.40
N SER A 334 -10.05 -5.55 5.03
CA SER A 334 -9.31 -5.68 6.30
C SER A 334 -7.86 -5.19 6.19
N LEU A 335 -7.15 -5.59 5.13
CA LEU A 335 -5.83 -5.06 4.78
C LEU A 335 -5.91 -3.55 4.54
N MET A 336 -6.90 -3.10 3.76
CA MET A 336 -6.99 -1.71 3.37
C MET A 336 -7.17 -0.78 4.57
N LYS A 337 -7.92 -1.21 5.60
CA LYS A 337 -8.09 -0.51 6.89
C LYS A 337 -6.77 -0.27 7.64
N GLN A 338 -5.70 -1.00 7.32
CA GLN A 338 -4.38 -0.80 7.93
C GLN A 338 -3.55 0.30 7.26
N GLY A 339 -4.01 0.82 6.11
CA GLY A 339 -3.34 1.84 5.33
C GLY A 339 -4.23 3.04 5.03
N SER A 340 -3.70 3.97 4.26
CA SER A 340 -4.40 5.18 3.82
C SER A 340 -3.86 5.66 2.48
N GLY A 341 -4.47 6.71 1.91
CA GLY A 341 -4.01 7.31 0.66
C GLY A 341 -4.34 6.53 -0.60
N TYR A 342 -5.39 5.69 -0.55
CA TYR A 342 -5.95 5.03 -1.73
C TYR A 342 -6.53 6.06 -2.70
N SER A 343 -6.40 5.82 -4.00
CA SER A 343 -7.00 6.69 -5.01
C SER A 343 -8.52 6.60 -4.97
N GLY A 344 -9.21 7.72 -5.21
CA GLY A 344 -10.67 7.74 -5.25
C GLY A 344 -11.25 6.77 -6.28
N GLN A 345 -10.57 6.57 -7.42
CA GLN A 345 -10.98 5.59 -8.41
C GLN A 345 -10.89 4.16 -7.87
N PHE A 346 -9.79 3.79 -7.20
CA PHE A 346 -9.63 2.44 -6.65
C PHE A 346 -10.68 2.13 -5.58
N LEU A 347 -10.99 3.10 -4.71
CA LEU A 347 -12.02 2.95 -3.69
C LEU A 347 -13.41 2.69 -4.31
N LYS A 348 -13.81 3.49 -5.30
CA LYS A 348 -15.09 3.33 -6.01
C LYS A 348 -15.16 2.01 -6.79
N ASP A 349 -14.06 1.63 -7.43
CA ASP A 349 -13.94 0.39 -8.19
C ASP A 349 -14.09 -0.85 -7.29
N VAL A 350 -13.48 -0.84 -6.10
CA VAL A 350 -13.64 -1.92 -5.11
C VAL A 350 -15.07 -1.94 -4.57
N ALA A 351 -15.65 -0.79 -4.22
CA ALA A 351 -17.03 -0.71 -3.75
C ALA A 351 -18.03 -1.20 -4.82
N HIS A 352 -17.82 -0.86 -6.09
CA HIS A 352 -18.63 -1.35 -7.21
C HIS A 352 -18.54 -2.87 -7.36
N ASP A 353 -17.36 -3.48 -7.26
CA ASP A 353 -17.25 -4.93 -7.34
C ASP A 353 -17.93 -5.63 -6.17
N ILE A 354 -17.79 -5.08 -4.95
CA ILE A 354 -18.47 -5.60 -3.75
C ILE A 354 -19.97 -5.54 -4.00
N ARG A 355 -20.53 -4.38 -4.40
CA ARG A 355 -21.94 -4.23 -4.72
C ARG A 355 -22.39 -5.25 -5.77
N LYS A 356 -21.61 -5.44 -6.84
CA LYS A 356 -21.94 -6.42 -7.88
C LYS A 356 -22.05 -7.84 -7.34
N ALA A 357 -21.24 -8.20 -6.34
CA ALA A 357 -21.29 -9.52 -5.73
C ALA A 357 -22.50 -9.72 -4.78
N GLU A 358 -23.02 -8.66 -4.16
CA GLU A 358 -24.15 -8.74 -3.20
C GLU A 358 -25.52 -8.34 -3.78
N ASP A 359 -25.57 -7.43 -4.76
CA ASP A 359 -26.83 -6.86 -5.26
C ASP A 359 -27.51 -7.83 -6.23
N LYS A 360 -28.66 -8.38 -5.82
CA LYS A 360 -29.51 -9.26 -6.65
C LYS A 360 -29.83 -8.63 -8.01
N LYS A 361 -30.00 -7.30 -8.10
CA LYS A 361 -30.29 -6.61 -9.36
C LYS A 361 -29.10 -6.62 -10.33
N GLN A 362 -27.90 -6.87 -9.82
CA GLN A 362 -26.67 -7.01 -10.60
C GLN A 362 -26.24 -8.47 -10.79
N GLY A 363 -27.08 -9.43 -10.36
CA GLY A 363 -26.80 -10.87 -10.40
C GLY A 363 -25.97 -11.39 -9.23
N GLY A 364 -25.84 -10.61 -8.15
CA GLY A 364 -25.17 -10.99 -6.91
C GLY A 364 -26.07 -11.78 -5.94
N HIS A 365 -25.51 -12.11 -4.78
CA HIS A 365 -26.18 -12.82 -3.69
C HIS A 365 -26.09 -12.00 -2.39
N PRO A 366 -27.20 -11.58 -1.76
CA PRO A 366 -27.16 -10.69 -0.59
C PRO A 366 -26.35 -11.29 0.57
N ASP A 367 -26.48 -12.60 0.76
CA ASP A 367 -25.85 -13.37 1.84
C ASP A 367 -24.38 -13.73 1.55
N VAL A 368 -23.76 -13.16 0.50
CA VAL A 368 -22.40 -13.55 0.07
C VAL A 368 -21.32 -13.21 1.11
N TRP A 369 -21.61 -12.27 2.02
CA TRP A 369 -20.72 -11.83 3.09
C TRP A 369 -21.05 -12.41 4.45
N ASP A 370 -22.10 -13.23 4.55
CA ASP A 370 -22.63 -13.66 5.83
C ASP A 370 -21.65 -14.60 6.53
N LEU A 371 -21.57 -14.42 7.85
CA LEU A 371 -20.71 -15.20 8.71
C LEU A 371 -21.48 -15.69 9.93
N ARG A 372 -21.15 -16.91 10.35
CA ARG A 372 -21.54 -17.45 11.64
C ARG A 372 -20.77 -16.71 12.72
N GLY A 373 -21.49 -15.92 13.53
CA GLY A 373 -20.95 -15.11 14.62
C GLY A 373 -20.81 -13.62 14.30
N ASP A 374 -20.96 -12.78 15.33
CA ASP A 374 -20.83 -11.32 15.18
C ASP A 374 -19.37 -10.87 15.35
N PHE A 375 -18.75 -10.49 14.22
CA PHE A 375 -17.40 -9.95 14.16
C PHE A 375 -17.35 -8.41 14.16
N GLY A 376 -18.45 -7.74 14.52
CA GLY A 376 -18.52 -6.28 14.61
C GLY A 376 -17.94 -5.68 15.89
N ASP A 377 -17.54 -6.52 16.84
CA ASP A 377 -17.07 -6.08 18.14
C ASP A 377 -15.66 -5.44 18.10
N LYS A 378 -15.24 -4.88 19.24
CA LYS A 378 -13.91 -4.25 19.35
C LYS A 378 -12.75 -5.24 19.19
N LYS A 379 -12.96 -6.53 19.45
CA LYS A 379 -11.90 -7.55 19.36
C LYS A 379 -11.57 -7.86 17.90
N HIS A 380 -12.58 -7.83 17.04
CA HIS A 380 -12.47 -8.11 15.61
C HIS A 380 -12.45 -6.84 14.75
N ALA A 381 -12.36 -5.65 15.36
CA ALA A 381 -12.43 -4.37 14.65
C ALA A 381 -11.45 -4.20 13.47
N ARG A 382 -10.38 -4.99 13.40
CA ARG A 382 -9.45 -5.03 12.24
C ARG A 382 -10.08 -5.70 11.01
N PHE A 383 -10.88 -6.72 11.23
CA PHE A 383 -11.56 -7.49 10.20
C PHE A 383 -12.74 -6.68 9.66
N ALA A 384 -12.92 -6.70 8.35
CA ALA A 384 -14.05 -6.11 7.65
C ALA A 384 -15.04 -7.24 7.34
N SER A 385 -15.80 -7.65 8.35
CA SER A 385 -16.86 -8.65 8.21
C SER A 385 -17.89 -8.23 7.16
N ASP A 386 -18.25 -6.95 7.15
CA ASP A 386 -18.93 -6.31 6.02
C ASP A 386 -17.92 -5.55 5.14
N PRO A 387 -17.57 -6.04 3.95
CA PRO A 387 -16.61 -5.37 3.09
C PRO A 387 -17.18 -4.09 2.47
N MET A 388 -18.50 -3.98 2.27
CA MET A 388 -19.14 -2.76 1.76
C MET A 388 -19.09 -1.66 2.82
N ASP A 389 -19.48 -1.97 4.06
CA ASP A 389 -19.36 -0.99 5.14
C ASP A 389 -17.89 -0.61 5.38
N GLY A 390 -16.99 -1.60 5.36
CA GLY A 390 -15.56 -1.36 5.50
C GLY A 390 -14.97 -0.44 4.43
N ILE A 391 -15.29 -0.65 3.14
CA ILE A 391 -14.76 0.19 2.05
C ILE A 391 -15.36 1.60 2.09
N LEU A 392 -16.63 1.75 2.48
CA LEU A 392 -17.25 3.07 2.69
C LEU A 392 -16.57 3.84 3.83
N GLY A 393 -16.25 3.15 4.93
CA GLY A 393 -15.47 3.73 6.02
C GLY A 393 -14.11 4.28 5.56
N ILE A 394 -13.37 3.51 4.75
CA ILE A 394 -12.10 3.97 4.17
C ILE A 394 -12.31 5.12 3.17
N MET A 395 -13.38 5.06 2.37
CA MET A 395 -13.70 6.08 1.38
C MET A 395 -14.06 7.43 2.02
N SER A 396 -14.55 7.43 3.26
CA SER A 396 -14.89 8.65 4.01
C SER A 396 -13.70 9.59 4.22
N ASP A 397 -12.47 9.08 4.25
CA ASP A 397 -11.24 9.90 4.29
C ASP A 397 -10.97 10.66 2.97
N ASN A 398 -11.77 10.41 1.93
CA ASN A 398 -11.75 11.13 0.66
C ASN A 398 -13.16 11.67 0.34
N PRO A 399 -13.53 12.84 0.90
CA PRO A 399 -14.88 13.41 0.73
C PRO A 399 -15.31 13.57 -0.73
N LYS A 400 -14.35 13.86 -1.63
CA LYS A 400 -14.61 13.93 -3.06
C LYS A 400 -15.01 12.56 -3.63
N ALA A 401 -14.28 11.50 -3.31
CA ALA A 401 -14.62 10.16 -3.77
C ALA A 401 -15.94 9.67 -3.18
N ALA A 402 -16.20 9.95 -1.89
CA ALA A 402 -17.46 9.64 -1.23
C ALA A 402 -18.64 10.36 -1.91
N ALA A 403 -18.50 11.66 -2.20
CA ALA A 403 -19.50 12.43 -2.94
C ALA A 403 -19.71 11.85 -4.35
N GLU A 404 -18.65 11.58 -5.11
CA GLU A 404 -18.77 10.98 -6.45
C GLU A 404 -19.44 9.60 -6.43
N TYR A 405 -19.26 8.81 -5.36
CA TYR A 405 -19.85 7.48 -5.24
C TYR A 405 -21.33 7.54 -4.84
N LEU A 406 -21.69 8.42 -3.89
CA LEU A 406 -23.02 8.49 -3.29
C LEU A 406 -23.94 9.52 -3.96
N ASP A 407 -23.41 10.47 -4.74
CA ASP A 407 -24.21 11.48 -5.42
C ASP A 407 -25.16 10.82 -6.43
N PRO A 408 -26.49 10.96 -6.26
CA PRO A 408 -27.46 10.43 -7.22
C PRO A 408 -27.36 11.06 -8.61
N GLY A 409 -26.66 12.20 -8.72
CA GLY A 409 -26.41 12.95 -9.94
C GLY A 409 -27.64 13.72 -10.43
N PRO A 410 -27.48 14.60 -11.45
CA PRO A 410 -28.60 15.26 -12.09
C PRO A 410 -29.56 14.22 -12.71
N GLY A 411 -30.78 14.14 -12.18
CA GLY A 411 -31.80 13.18 -12.62
C GLY A 411 -31.77 11.81 -11.93
N GLY A 412 -30.97 11.61 -10.88
CA GLY A 412 -31.10 10.45 -9.98
C GLY A 412 -30.72 9.10 -10.58
N LYS A 413 -29.81 9.07 -11.57
CA LYS A 413 -29.41 7.85 -12.27
C LYS A 413 -28.46 6.96 -11.47
N ASN A 414 -27.68 7.53 -10.57
CA ASN A 414 -26.82 6.76 -9.67
C ASN A 414 -27.64 6.33 -8.44
N ASP A 415 -27.85 5.03 -8.30
CA ASP A 415 -28.68 4.45 -7.23
C ASP A 415 -27.87 3.94 -6.04
N ASN A 416 -26.55 4.17 -5.98
CA ASN A 416 -25.69 3.69 -4.89
C ASN A 416 -26.22 4.08 -3.50
N LEU A 417 -26.54 5.37 -3.30
CA LEU A 417 -27.06 5.84 -2.01
C LEU A 417 -28.44 5.24 -1.69
N GLN A 418 -29.33 5.13 -2.68
CA GLN A 418 -30.62 4.46 -2.51
C GLN A 418 -30.44 3.01 -2.07
N TYR A 419 -29.60 2.29 -2.81
CA TYR A 419 -29.28 0.89 -2.54
C TYR A 419 -28.78 0.73 -1.11
N LEU A 420 -27.80 1.54 -0.68
CA LEU A 420 -27.23 1.45 0.67
C LEU A 420 -28.24 1.79 1.79
N LEU A 421 -29.16 2.73 1.55
CA LEU A 421 -30.13 3.18 2.57
C LEU A 421 -31.38 2.28 2.66
N THR A 422 -31.81 1.68 1.56
CA THR A 422 -33.10 0.95 1.51
C THR A 422 -33.07 -0.37 0.77
N GLY A 423 -32.12 -0.60 -0.14
CA GLY A 423 -32.11 -1.76 -1.04
C GLY A 423 -31.17 -2.89 -0.64
N ARG A 424 -30.17 -2.59 0.19
CA ARG A 424 -29.13 -3.52 0.64
C ARG A 424 -29.60 -4.29 1.87
N ASP A 425 -29.28 -5.59 1.88
CA ASP A 425 -29.37 -6.40 3.10
C ASP A 425 -28.18 -6.09 4.03
N TRP A 426 -28.49 -5.75 5.27
CA TRP A 426 -27.50 -5.41 6.29
C TRP A 426 -27.40 -6.49 7.39
N LYS A 427 -28.20 -7.56 7.29
CA LYS A 427 -28.23 -8.66 8.25
C LYS A 427 -27.21 -9.72 7.86
N ASN A 428 -25.95 -9.48 8.17
CA ASN A 428 -24.84 -10.32 7.74
C ASN A 428 -24.31 -11.29 8.82
N VAL A 429 -25.07 -11.50 9.90
CA VAL A 429 -24.72 -12.44 10.96
C VAL A 429 -25.70 -13.61 10.98
N ASP A 430 -25.21 -14.77 10.55
CA ASP A 430 -25.91 -16.05 10.58
C ASP A 430 -25.97 -16.57 12.03
N PHE A 431 -27.18 -16.66 12.59
CA PHE A 431 -27.46 -17.31 13.87
C PHE A 431 -28.25 -18.62 13.70
N SER A 432 -27.88 -19.48 12.74
CA SER A 432 -28.47 -20.83 12.70
C SER A 432 -27.84 -21.68 13.81
N ASP A 433 -28.62 -22.09 14.80
CA ASP A 433 -28.21 -23.09 15.79
C ASP A 433 -27.83 -24.37 15.04
N SER A 434 -26.70 -25.01 15.39
CA SER A 434 -26.06 -26.08 14.61
C SER A 434 -26.96 -27.30 14.26
N ARG A 435 -28.13 -27.41 14.89
CA ARG A 435 -29.15 -28.44 14.63
C ARG A 435 -30.09 -28.13 13.46
N GLU A 436 -30.17 -26.86 13.04
CA GLU A 436 -31.07 -26.39 11.97
C GLU A 436 -30.41 -26.35 10.59
N ALA A 437 -29.08 -26.24 10.53
CA ALA A 437 -28.32 -26.23 9.27
C ALA A 437 -28.47 -27.52 8.44
N PHE A 438 -28.76 -28.66 9.09
CA PHE A 438 -28.91 -29.97 8.42
C PHE A 438 -30.19 -30.10 7.56
N TYR A 439 -31.17 -29.20 7.71
CA TYR A 439 -32.45 -29.25 6.99
C TYR A 439 -32.60 -28.13 5.93
N ARG A 440 -31.63 -27.21 5.83
CA ARG A 440 -31.66 -26.06 4.89
C ARG A 440 -31.40 -26.45 3.43
N GLU A 441 -30.90 -27.66 3.15
CA GLU A 441 -30.73 -28.19 1.78
C GLU A 441 -32.05 -28.60 1.11
N SER A 442 -33.14 -28.79 1.88
CA SER A 442 -34.39 -29.35 1.36
C SER A 442 -35.49 -28.34 1.00
N ASP A 443 -35.46 -27.11 1.53
CA ASP A 443 -36.44 -26.06 1.18
C ASP A 443 -35.94 -24.64 1.57
N PRO A 444 -35.50 -23.79 0.62
CA PRO A 444 -34.92 -22.46 0.90
C PRO A 444 -35.93 -21.41 1.38
N ASP A 445 -37.23 -21.58 1.11
CA ASP A 445 -38.24 -20.53 1.30
C ASP A 445 -39.03 -20.68 2.63
N MET A 446 -38.73 -21.71 3.43
CA MET A 446 -39.57 -22.11 4.57
C MET A 446 -39.11 -21.60 5.95
N TYR A 447 -37.99 -20.87 6.07
CA TYR A 447 -37.47 -20.47 7.39
C TYR A 447 -37.34 -18.95 7.57
N ASN A 448 -37.88 -18.50 8.70
CA ASN A 448 -37.94 -17.13 9.17
C ASN A 448 -36.52 -16.55 9.29
N ASP A 449 -36.25 -15.43 8.60
CA ASP A 449 -35.01 -14.65 8.58
C ASP A 449 -34.43 -14.48 10.00
N SER A 450 -33.50 -15.38 10.35
CA SER A 450 -32.80 -15.46 11.64
C SER A 450 -31.65 -14.47 11.74
N ASP A 451 -31.36 -13.77 10.64
CA ASP A 451 -30.11 -13.09 10.44
C ASP A 451 -30.19 -11.71 11.09
N LYS A 452 -29.07 -11.31 11.67
CA LYS A 452 -28.98 -10.08 12.44
C LYS A 452 -27.95 -9.16 11.84
N GLU A 453 -28.18 -7.87 12.04
CA GLU A 453 -27.15 -6.88 11.74
C GLU A 453 -26.00 -7.03 12.73
N SER A 454 -24.78 -6.98 12.22
CA SER A 454 -23.59 -6.90 13.06
C SER A 454 -23.60 -5.65 13.95
N THR A 455 -23.01 -5.73 15.14
CA THR A 455 -22.94 -4.61 16.10
C THR A 455 -22.23 -3.35 15.58
N ASN A 456 -21.50 -3.44 14.47
CA ASN A 456 -20.87 -2.30 13.80
C ASN A 456 -21.52 -1.92 12.45
N ALA A 457 -22.66 -2.51 12.09
CA ALA A 457 -23.31 -2.26 10.80
C ALA A 457 -23.56 -0.76 10.55
N ARG A 458 -23.37 -0.35 9.29
CA ARG A 458 -23.57 1.01 8.76
C ARG A 458 -22.66 2.10 9.33
N LYS A 459 -21.62 1.78 10.11
CA LYS A 459 -20.68 2.79 10.61
C LYS A 459 -19.89 3.41 9.46
N GLY A 460 -19.44 2.59 8.51
CA GLY A 460 -18.75 3.07 7.32
C GLY A 460 -19.66 3.85 6.37
N LEU A 461 -20.91 3.39 6.19
CA LEU A 461 -21.94 4.15 5.46
C LEU A 461 -22.18 5.52 6.08
N GLY A 462 -22.37 5.60 7.39
CA GLY A 462 -22.58 6.87 8.10
C GLY A 462 -21.41 7.84 7.94
N ALA A 463 -20.17 7.34 8.05
CA ALA A 463 -18.97 8.12 7.81
C ALA A 463 -18.86 8.61 6.36
N ALA A 464 -19.07 7.73 5.37
CA ALA A 464 -19.03 8.09 3.96
C ALA A 464 -20.12 9.08 3.58
N MET A 465 -21.35 8.90 4.09
CA MET A 465 -22.47 9.81 3.88
C MET A 465 -22.19 11.19 4.49
N THR A 466 -21.61 11.24 5.69
CA THR A 466 -21.18 12.51 6.29
C THR A 466 -20.13 13.21 5.44
N ALA A 467 -19.10 12.49 5.01
CA ALA A 467 -18.05 13.06 4.15
C ALA A 467 -18.61 13.55 2.81
N ALA A 468 -19.46 12.74 2.18
CA ALA A 468 -20.10 13.03 0.90
C ALA A 468 -21.07 14.22 0.98
N ALA A 469 -21.81 14.38 2.07
CA ALA A 469 -22.78 15.47 2.21
C ALA A 469 -22.12 16.78 2.66
N THR A 470 -21.01 16.74 3.38
CA THR A 470 -20.40 17.95 3.98
C THR A 470 -19.14 18.42 3.27
N GLY A 471 -18.47 17.53 2.52
CA GLY A 471 -17.14 17.76 1.96
C GLY A 471 -16.01 17.66 2.99
N VAL A 472 -16.29 17.24 4.23
CA VAL A 472 -15.34 17.20 5.35
C VAL A 472 -14.99 15.75 5.69
N SER A 473 -13.70 15.45 5.89
CA SER A 473 -13.29 14.11 6.30
C SER A 473 -13.63 13.86 7.78
N PRO A 474 -14.10 12.66 8.18
CA PRO A 474 -14.26 12.32 9.59
C PRO A 474 -12.94 12.35 10.39
N SER A 475 -11.80 12.27 9.69
CA SER A 475 -10.46 12.39 10.29
C SER A 475 -9.96 13.83 10.44
N ASP A 476 -10.69 14.84 9.92
CA ASP A 476 -10.38 16.24 10.16
C ASP A 476 -10.75 16.63 11.60
N SER A 477 -9.81 17.25 12.32
CA SER A 477 -9.97 17.62 13.74
C SER A 477 -10.89 18.82 13.99
N SER A 478 -11.34 19.47 12.91
CA SER A 478 -12.30 20.57 13.02
C SER A 478 -13.71 20.01 13.10
N PRO A 479 -14.57 20.54 14.00
CA PRO A 479 -15.99 20.22 13.97
C PRO A 479 -16.53 20.42 12.55
N PRO A 480 -17.57 19.69 12.12
CA PRO A 480 -18.28 20.00 10.89
C PRO A 480 -19.04 21.33 11.06
N VAL A 481 -18.29 22.45 11.09
CA VAL A 481 -18.81 23.81 10.98
C VAL A 481 -19.37 24.00 9.57
N PRO A 482 -20.39 24.87 9.40
CA PRO A 482 -20.95 25.15 8.08
C PRO A 482 -19.86 25.43 7.05
N SER A 483 -19.85 24.63 5.99
CA SER A 483 -18.91 24.70 4.87
C SER A 483 -19.65 25.12 3.60
N SER A 484 -18.93 25.59 2.59
CA SER A 484 -19.51 25.73 1.25
C SER A 484 -19.76 24.33 0.66
N HIS A 485 -20.99 24.03 0.26
CA HIS A 485 -21.36 22.76 -0.36
C HIS A 485 -21.36 22.84 -1.89
N SER A 486 -20.88 21.79 -2.54
CA SER A 486 -21.10 21.59 -3.98
C SER A 486 -22.51 21.06 -4.26
N ASP A 487 -22.97 21.13 -5.50
CA ASP A 487 -24.27 20.55 -5.89
C ASP A 487 -24.35 19.05 -5.61
N ALA A 488 -23.22 18.33 -5.71
CA ALA A 488 -23.15 16.91 -5.37
C ALA A 488 -23.37 16.69 -3.86
N ASN A 489 -22.74 17.53 -3.02
CA ASN A 489 -22.93 17.48 -1.57
C ASN A 489 -24.41 17.71 -1.20
N ASN A 490 -25.04 18.71 -1.82
CA ASN A 490 -26.45 19.03 -1.61
C ASN A 490 -27.37 17.89 -2.06
N ARG A 491 -27.11 17.26 -3.20
CA ARG A 491 -27.89 16.11 -3.68
C ARG A 491 -27.77 14.90 -2.75
N VAL A 492 -26.58 14.62 -2.22
CA VAL A 492 -26.38 13.57 -1.22
C VAL A 492 -27.18 13.88 0.04
N PHE A 493 -27.10 15.12 0.57
CA PHE A 493 -27.86 15.54 1.74
C PHE A 493 -29.37 15.39 1.54
N VAL A 494 -29.92 15.96 0.47
CA VAL A 494 -31.36 15.91 0.18
C VAL A 494 -31.84 14.48 0.01
N LYS A 495 -31.06 13.63 -0.70
CA LYS A 495 -31.40 12.22 -0.89
C LYS A 495 -31.36 11.44 0.43
N ALA A 496 -30.30 11.59 1.22
CA ALA A 496 -30.19 10.93 2.52
C ALA A 496 -31.31 11.36 3.47
N LEU A 497 -31.59 12.66 3.56
CA LEU A 497 -32.67 13.20 4.36
C LEU A 497 -34.01 12.60 3.95
N GLY A 498 -34.34 12.61 2.65
CA GLY A 498 -35.62 12.09 2.15
C GLY A 498 -35.82 10.59 2.43
N GLU A 499 -34.80 9.77 2.16
CA GLU A 499 -34.89 8.32 2.39
C GLU A 499 -34.93 7.95 3.88
N LEU A 500 -34.15 8.65 4.71
CA LEU A 500 -34.07 8.36 6.14
C LEU A 500 -35.26 8.93 6.91
N SER A 501 -35.76 10.12 6.55
CA SER A 501 -36.95 10.70 7.19
C SER A 501 -38.20 9.88 6.90
N ALA A 502 -38.30 9.28 5.71
CA ALA A 502 -39.43 8.42 5.34
C ALA A 502 -39.51 7.14 6.19
N LYS A 503 -38.42 6.75 6.87
CA LYS A 503 -38.40 5.61 7.81
C LYS A 503 -38.96 5.95 9.19
N GLY A 504 -39.10 7.23 9.55
CA GLY A 504 -39.59 7.64 10.87
C GLY A 504 -38.80 6.98 12.02
N ASP A 505 -39.52 6.34 12.94
CA ASP A 505 -38.94 5.66 14.11
C ASP A 505 -38.04 4.45 13.73
N ASP A 506 -38.24 3.89 12.54
CA ASP A 506 -37.46 2.76 11.99
C ASP A 506 -36.14 3.22 11.35
N MET A 507 -35.79 4.51 11.43
CA MET A 507 -34.49 5.00 11.01
C MET A 507 -33.37 4.26 11.77
N PRO A 508 -32.40 3.63 11.08
CA PRO A 508 -31.34 2.86 11.75
C PRO A 508 -30.58 3.70 12.77
N ALA A 509 -30.51 3.21 14.02
CA ALA A 509 -29.88 3.94 15.12
C ALA A 509 -28.42 4.33 14.83
N ALA A 510 -27.70 3.47 14.09
CA ALA A 510 -26.33 3.70 13.67
C ALA A 510 -26.15 4.96 12.79
N LEU A 511 -27.18 5.39 12.04
CA LEU A 511 -27.12 6.54 11.13
C LEU A 511 -27.64 7.85 11.72
N ARG A 512 -28.34 7.80 12.87
CA ARG A 512 -28.97 8.99 13.48
C ARG A 512 -27.94 10.07 13.84
N GLY A 513 -26.84 9.66 14.46
CA GLY A 513 -25.76 10.57 14.86
C GLY A 513 -25.07 11.23 13.66
N ASP A 514 -24.90 10.50 12.57
CA ASP A 514 -24.26 11.02 11.36
C ASP A 514 -25.19 11.97 10.60
N MET A 515 -26.48 11.65 10.52
CA MET A 515 -27.48 12.56 9.96
C MET A 515 -27.55 13.88 10.74
N ALA A 516 -27.46 13.82 12.08
CA ALA A 516 -27.39 15.03 12.90
C ALA A 516 -26.17 15.91 12.57
N LYS A 517 -24.98 15.31 12.38
CA LYS A 517 -23.78 16.05 11.96
C LYS A 517 -23.97 16.70 10.58
N ILE A 518 -24.57 15.99 9.64
CA ILE A 518 -24.86 16.51 8.30
C ILE A 518 -25.80 17.71 8.40
N MET A 519 -26.90 17.61 9.16
CA MET A 519 -27.85 18.72 9.34
C MET A 519 -27.23 19.95 10.00
N VAL A 520 -26.34 19.77 10.99
CA VAL A 520 -25.61 20.87 11.62
C VAL A 520 -24.71 21.59 10.61
N ASN A 521 -24.06 20.84 9.73
CA ASN A 521 -23.20 21.40 8.68
C ASN A 521 -24.02 22.09 7.57
N HIS A 522 -25.21 21.58 7.25
CA HIS A 522 -26.22 22.17 6.34
C HIS A 522 -27.15 23.18 7.04
N GLY A 523 -26.66 23.88 8.08
CA GLY A 523 -27.50 24.66 8.97
C GLY A 523 -28.34 25.76 8.29
N HIS A 524 -27.88 26.30 7.16
CA HIS A 524 -28.66 27.28 6.39
C HIS A 524 -29.83 26.61 5.65
N GLU A 525 -29.56 25.51 4.95
CA GLU A 525 -30.54 24.72 4.21
C GLU A 525 -31.61 24.17 5.16
N VAL A 526 -31.19 23.69 6.33
CA VAL A 526 -32.09 23.23 7.39
C VAL A 526 -32.93 24.38 7.94
N HIS A 527 -32.33 25.56 8.17
CA HIS A 527 -33.08 26.73 8.61
C HIS A 527 -34.14 27.16 7.59
N VAL A 528 -33.79 27.21 6.30
CA VAL A 528 -34.72 27.54 5.21
C VAL A 528 -35.84 26.50 5.08
N ALA A 529 -35.55 25.22 5.28
CA ALA A 529 -36.57 24.17 5.20
C ALA A 529 -37.56 24.16 6.38
N MET A 530 -37.17 24.71 7.54
CA MET A 530 -38.01 24.77 8.76
C MET A 530 -38.69 26.13 8.98
N SER A 531 -38.38 27.13 8.16
CA SER A 531 -38.95 28.49 8.21
C SER A 531 -39.99 28.67 7.11
#